data_AF-A0A4Y9III5-F1
#
_entry.id   AF-A0A4Y9III5-F1
#
_cell.length_a   1.000
_cell.length_b   1.000
_cell.length_c   1.000
_cell.angle_alpha   90.00
_cell.angle_beta   90.00
_cell.angle_gamma   90.00
#
_symmetry.space_group_name_H-M   'P 1'
#
loop_
_entity.id
_entity.type
_entity.pdbx_description
1 polymer ?
#
loop_
_entity_poly.entity_id
_entity_poly.type
_entity_poly.pdbx_seq_one_letter_code
_entity_poly.pdbx_strand_id
1 'polypeptide(L)'
;MKDYHPGQGQYRSSYMNALRVAVTRTNNAYHEADFHRWQSQGFVVGIRVFRSKSNHGPCIICDSMAGVYPKGFKFTSWHPFCICQSVPEMLEGEEYIDYLLTGVVPEDKIIKTVPQSAIDFVNEKEGNKNKWFVKENKKYLLID
;
A
#
# COMPACT_ATOMS: atom_id res chain seq x y z
N MET A 1 1.11 -16.91 -32.69
CA MET A 1 0.60 -17.89 -31.72
C MET A 1 -0.84 -18.26 -32.08
N LYS A 2 -1.06 -18.90 -33.24
CA LYS A 2 -2.40 -19.20 -33.77
C LYS A 2 -3.02 -20.48 -33.18
N ASP A 3 -2.18 -21.44 -32.75
CA ASP A 3 -2.64 -22.75 -32.26
C ASP A 3 -2.46 -22.95 -30.74
N TYR A 4 -2.25 -21.88 -29.98
CA TYR A 4 -2.09 -21.97 -28.52
C TYR A 4 -3.45 -22.05 -27.82
N HIS A 5 -3.82 -23.26 -27.39
CA HIS A 5 -5.09 -23.57 -26.72
C HIS A 5 -4.83 -24.07 -25.30
N PRO A 6 -4.36 -23.21 -24.40
CA PRO A 6 -4.14 -23.62 -23.02
C PRO A 6 -5.52 -23.99 -22.42
N GLY A 7 -5.65 -25.15 -21.77
CA GLY A 7 -6.91 -25.67 -21.19
C GLY A 7 -7.54 -24.75 -20.14
N GLN A 8 -8.60 -25.13 -19.42
CA GLN A 8 -9.25 -24.21 -18.48
C GLN A 8 -8.32 -23.81 -17.31
N GLY A 9 -8.26 -22.52 -16.94
CA GLY A 9 -7.48 -22.05 -15.77
C GLY A 9 -6.95 -20.61 -15.87
N GLN A 10 -6.85 -19.92 -14.73
CA GLN A 10 -6.46 -18.51 -14.65
C GLN A 10 -4.96 -18.23 -14.97
N TYR A 11 -4.11 -19.25 -14.85
CA TYR A 11 -2.65 -19.17 -15.05
C TYR A 11 -2.16 -19.91 -16.29
N ARG A 12 -3.05 -20.15 -17.26
CA ARG A 12 -2.78 -20.98 -18.43
C ARG A 12 -2.01 -20.25 -19.54
N SER A 13 -2.07 -18.92 -19.55
CA SER A 13 -1.44 -18.08 -20.58
C SER A 13 -0.09 -17.60 -20.06
N SER A 14 1.00 -18.07 -20.69
CA SER A 14 2.36 -17.61 -20.39
C SER A 14 2.48 -16.09 -20.59
N TYR A 15 1.82 -15.54 -21.62
CA TYR A 15 1.73 -14.10 -21.85
C TYR A 15 1.08 -13.35 -20.69
N MET A 16 -0.11 -13.77 -20.24
CA MET A 16 -0.78 -13.10 -19.12
C MET A 16 -0.04 -13.27 -17.79
N ASN A 17 0.63 -14.40 -17.58
CA ASN A 17 1.46 -14.61 -16.41
C ASN A 17 2.69 -13.69 -16.42
N ALA A 18 3.36 -13.57 -17.57
CA ALA A 18 4.47 -12.66 -17.75
C ALA A 18 4.05 -11.21 -17.50
N LEU A 19 2.90 -10.79 -18.06
CA LEU A 19 2.32 -9.47 -17.79
C LEU A 19 2.03 -9.25 -16.31
N ARG A 20 1.44 -10.24 -15.63
CA ARG A 20 1.12 -10.14 -14.19
C ARG A 20 2.38 -9.92 -13.36
N VAL A 21 3.44 -10.67 -13.66
CA VAL A 21 4.74 -10.53 -12.99
C VAL A 21 5.33 -9.16 -13.30
N ALA A 22 5.45 -8.79 -14.58
CA ALA A 22 6.08 -7.54 -15.00
C ALA A 22 5.38 -6.32 -14.41
N VAL A 23 4.06 -6.22 -14.55
CA VAL A 23 3.31 -5.06 -14.04
C VAL A 23 3.35 -4.99 -12.51
N THR A 24 3.11 -6.11 -11.82
CA THR A 24 3.06 -6.12 -10.35
C THR A 24 4.43 -5.86 -9.75
N ARG A 25 5.50 -6.47 -10.26
CA ARG A 25 6.85 -6.30 -9.73
C ARG A 25 7.38 -4.90 -9.97
N THR A 26 7.17 -4.33 -11.16
CA THR A 26 7.58 -2.96 -11.46
C THR A 26 6.83 -1.97 -10.57
N ASN A 27 5.51 -2.10 -10.42
CA ASN A 27 4.74 -1.20 -9.56
C ASN A 27 5.17 -1.30 -8.09
N ASN A 28 5.36 -2.54 -7.59
CA ASN A 28 5.84 -2.75 -6.22
C ASN A 28 7.21 -2.11 -5.99
N ALA A 29 8.13 -2.16 -6.97
CA ALA A 29 9.46 -1.56 -6.85
C ALA A 29 9.39 -0.03 -6.72
N TYR A 30 8.52 0.64 -7.47
CA TYR A 30 8.30 2.09 -7.31
C TYR A 30 7.75 2.45 -5.93
N HIS A 31 6.74 1.71 -5.46
CA HIS A 31 6.18 1.95 -4.13
C HIS A 31 7.17 1.63 -3.00
N GLU A 32 8.01 0.61 -3.17
CA GLU A 32 9.08 0.29 -2.23
C GLU A 32 10.16 1.38 -2.20
N ALA A 33 10.50 1.96 -3.36
CA ALA A 33 11.39 3.12 -3.41
C ALA A 33 10.79 4.34 -2.70
N ASP A 34 9.50 4.61 -2.87
CA ASP A 34 8.79 5.66 -2.12
C ASP A 34 8.80 5.40 -0.61
N PHE A 35 8.54 4.17 -0.19
CA PHE A 35 8.63 3.78 1.22
C PHE A 35 10.00 4.12 1.82
N HIS A 36 11.09 3.70 1.15
CA HIS A 36 12.45 3.98 1.61
C HIS A 36 12.77 5.48 1.61
N ARG A 37 12.36 6.20 0.56
CA ARG A 37 12.51 7.65 0.47
C ARG A 37 11.83 8.35 1.63
N TRP A 38 10.58 8.01 1.93
CA TRP A 38 9.83 8.62 3.03
C TRP A 38 10.40 8.31 4.41
N GLN A 39 11.00 7.13 4.62
CA GLN A 39 11.71 6.84 5.88
C GLN A 39 12.82 7.85 6.16
N SER A 40 13.53 8.29 5.11
CA SER A 40 14.62 9.28 5.24
C SER A 40 14.16 10.74 5.40
N GLN A 41 12.87 11.03 5.23
CA GLN A 41 12.33 12.40 5.27
C GLN A 41 11.64 12.66 6.61
N GLY A 42 12.26 13.43 7.50
CA GLY A 42 11.75 13.65 8.87
C GLY A 42 10.37 14.31 8.93
N PHE A 43 10.08 15.25 8.02
CA PHE A 43 8.79 15.94 7.90
C PHE A 43 7.63 15.06 7.40
N VAL A 44 7.88 13.83 6.96
CA VAL A 44 6.82 12.87 6.64
C VAL A 44 6.36 12.20 7.94
N VAL A 45 5.07 12.37 8.26
CA VAL A 45 4.44 11.88 9.50
C VAL A 45 3.56 10.64 9.30
N GLY A 46 3.22 10.32 8.05
CA GLY A 46 2.48 9.12 7.68
C GLY A 46 2.38 8.94 6.18
N ILE A 47 1.51 8.02 5.74
CA ILE A 47 1.20 7.82 4.33
C ILE A 47 -0.31 7.72 4.14
N ARG A 48 -0.82 8.23 3.02
CA ARG A 48 -2.21 8.02 2.60
C ARG A 48 -2.23 7.13 1.37
N VAL A 49 -2.89 5.98 1.48
CA VAL A 49 -3.14 5.06 0.38
C VAL A 49 -4.55 5.29 -0.15
N PHE A 50 -4.68 5.48 -1.46
CA PHE A 50 -5.96 5.73 -2.10
C PHE A 50 -6.10 4.95 -3.41
N ARG A 51 -7.36 4.74 -3.81
CA ARG A 51 -7.68 4.10 -5.08
C ARG A 51 -7.38 5.05 -6.23
N SER A 52 -6.72 4.54 -7.27
CA SER A 52 -6.54 5.32 -8.50
C SER A 52 -7.90 5.73 -9.08
N LYS A 53 -7.97 6.94 -9.63
CA LYS A 53 -9.14 7.45 -10.35
C LYS A 53 -9.46 6.60 -11.58
N SER A 54 -8.47 5.93 -12.18
CA SER A 54 -8.63 5.03 -13.32
C SER A 54 -8.99 3.59 -12.93
N ASN A 55 -9.56 3.37 -11.74
CA ASN A 55 -9.95 2.03 -11.31
C ASN A 55 -11.06 1.43 -12.18
N HIS A 56 -11.01 0.11 -12.38
CA HIS A 56 -11.99 -0.64 -13.17
C HIS A 56 -13.07 -1.27 -12.28
N GLY A 57 -13.83 -0.42 -11.56
CA GLY A 57 -14.98 -0.83 -10.77
C GLY A 57 -14.66 -1.22 -9.32
N PRO A 58 -15.65 -1.73 -8.56
CA PRO A 58 -15.52 -2.05 -7.14
C PRO A 58 -14.40 -3.06 -6.87
N CYS A 59 -13.62 -2.84 -5.81
CA CYS A 59 -12.56 -3.74 -5.41
C CYS A 59 -12.50 -3.82 -3.89
N ILE A 60 -13.13 -4.85 -3.32
CA ILE A 60 -13.28 -5.05 -1.87
C ILE A 60 -11.96 -4.83 -1.12
N ILE A 61 -10.84 -5.42 -1.60
CA ILE A 61 -9.54 -5.27 -0.93
C ILE A 61 -9.07 -3.81 -0.96
N CYS A 62 -9.13 -3.15 -2.13
CA CYS A 62 -8.66 -1.77 -2.23
C CYS A 62 -9.57 -0.78 -1.51
N ASP A 63 -10.87 -1.03 -1.50
CA ASP A 63 -11.87 -0.21 -0.83
C ASP A 63 -11.68 -0.30 0.69
N SER A 64 -11.52 -1.50 1.24
CA SER A 64 -11.28 -1.71 2.67
C SER A 64 -9.93 -1.17 3.14
N MET A 65 -8.89 -1.28 2.31
CA MET A 65 -7.52 -0.91 2.65
C MET A 65 -7.16 0.55 2.30
N ALA A 66 -8.06 1.33 1.72
CA ALA A 66 -7.82 2.75 1.50
C ALA A 66 -7.84 3.53 2.83
N GLY A 67 -6.96 4.51 2.98
CA GLY A 67 -6.91 5.35 4.17
C GLY A 67 -5.50 5.82 4.52
N VAL A 68 -5.37 6.32 5.74
CA VAL A 68 -4.14 6.90 6.27
C VAL A 68 -3.47 5.89 7.21
N TYR A 69 -2.16 5.73 7.07
CA TYR A 69 -1.34 4.75 7.78
C TYR A 69 -0.10 5.40 8.40
N PRO A 70 0.50 4.78 9.43
CA PRO A 70 1.74 5.26 10.02
C PRO A 70 2.87 5.27 8.99
N LYS A 71 3.85 6.15 9.18
CA LYS A 71 5.01 6.30 8.30
C LYS A 71 5.72 4.97 8.01
N GLY A 72 5.81 4.11 9.01
CA GLY A 72 6.47 2.81 8.89
C GLY A 72 5.65 1.73 8.19
N PHE A 73 4.42 2.02 7.74
CA PHE A 73 3.60 1.09 6.96
C PHE A 73 4.13 0.99 5.53
N LYS A 74 4.38 -0.23 5.06
CA LYS A 74 4.87 -0.50 3.71
C LYS A 74 3.70 -0.83 2.79
N PHE A 75 3.34 0.12 1.94
CA PHE A 75 2.43 -0.13 0.81
C PHE A 75 3.26 -0.50 -0.43
N THR A 76 2.94 -1.62 -1.07
CA THR A 76 3.51 -2.02 -2.38
C THR A 76 2.39 -2.29 -3.38
N SER A 77 1.47 -3.17 -3.01
CA SER A 77 0.18 -3.40 -3.68
C SER A 77 -0.72 -4.26 -2.79
N TRP A 78 -2.02 -4.24 -3.07
CA TRP A 78 -2.99 -5.09 -2.37
C TRP A 78 -3.31 -6.41 -3.09
N HIS A 79 -3.19 -6.41 -4.41
CA HIS A 79 -3.45 -7.55 -5.27
C HIS A 79 -2.61 -7.46 -6.56
N PRO A 80 -2.47 -8.53 -7.37
CA PRO A 80 -1.81 -8.43 -8.67
C PRO A 80 -2.53 -7.41 -9.56
N PHE A 81 -1.79 -6.68 -10.40
CA PHE A 81 -2.32 -5.56 -11.19
C PHE A 81 -3.01 -4.46 -10.37
N CYS A 82 -2.66 -4.31 -9.08
CA CYS A 82 -3.13 -3.16 -8.33
C CYS A 82 -2.54 -1.88 -8.90
N ILE A 83 -3.39 -0.88 -9.06
CA ILE A 83 -3.03 0.45 -9.58
C ILE A 83 -3.24 1.54 -8.53
N CYS A 84 -3.54 1.16 -7.29
CA CYS A 84 -3.70 2.10 -6.18
C CYS A 84 -2.37 2.78 -5.87
N GLN A 85 -2.45 3.97 -5.31
CA GLN A 85 -1.29 4.83 -5.09
C GLN A 85 -1.19 5.26 -3.64
N SER A 86 -0.01 5.71 -3.25
CA SER A 86 0.26 6.29 -1.94
C SER A 86 0.94 7.65 -2.08
N VAL A 87 0.61 8.57 -1.19
CA VAL A 87 1.29 9.86 -1.04
C VAL A 87 1.73 10.04 0.42
N PRO A 88 2.80 10.81 0.68
CA PRO A 88 3.19 11.09 2.05
C PRO A 88 2.20 12.06 2.70
N GLU A 89 1.88 11.82 3.96
CA GLU A 89 1.33 12.84 4.85
C GLU A 89 2.49 13.58 5.47
N MET A 90 2.52 14.91 5.31
CA MET A 90 3.65 15.75 5.68
C MET A 90 3.21 16.82 6.68
N LEU A 91 4.17 17.35 7.43
CA LEU A 91 3.97 18.62 8.13
C LEU A 91 3.64 19.71 7.10
N GLU A 92 2.77 20.64 7.48
CA GLU A 92 2.34 21.76 6.64
C GLU A 92 2.46 23.09 7.40
N GLY A 93 2.56 24.20 6.65
CA GLY A 93 2.55 25.55 7.23
C GLY A 93 3.67 25.79 8.26
N GLU A 94 3.29 26.34 9.41
CA GLU A 94 4.21 26.69 10.50
C GLU A 94 4.97 25.48 11.05
N GLU A 95 4.32 24.31 11.14
CA GLU A 95 4.96 23.09 11.67
C GLU A 95 6.13 22.61 10.81
N TYR A 96 5.99 22.77 9.48
CA TYR A 96 7.08 22.45 8.57
C TYR A 96 8.23 23.46 8.69
N ILE A 97 7.91 24.74 8.85
CA ILE A 97 8.90 25.79 9.07
C ILE A 97 9.66 25.53 10.38
N ASP A 98 8.95 25.22 11.45
CA ASP A 98 9.55 24.90 12.76
C ASP A 98 10.43 23.66 12.68
N TYR A 99 10.00 22.63 11.95
CA TYR A 99 10.84 21.46 11.67
C TYR A 99 12.12 21.83 10.91
N LEU A 100 12.06 22.74 9.93
CA LEU A 100 13.27 23.17 9.20
C LEU A 100 14.25 23.93 10.10
N LEU A 101 13.76 24.65 11.11
CA LEU A 101 14.58 25.40 12.05
C LEU A 101 15.14 24.53 13.19
N THR A 102 14.37 23.56 13.66
CA THR A 102 14.66 22.80 14.90
C THR A 102 15.02 21.33 14.67
N GLY A 103 14.59 20.76 13.54
CA GLY A 103 14.65 19.33 13.27
C GLY A 103 13.65 18.48 14.07
N VAL A 104 12.76 19.11 14.85
CA VAL A 104 11.82 18.40 15.74
C VAL A 104 10.48 18.22 15.04
N VAL A 105 9.93 17.00 15.12
CA VAL A 105 8.59 16.68 14.64
C VAL A 105 7.62 16.68 15.82
N PRO A 106 6.51 17.44 15.78
CA PRO A 106 5.50 17.42 16.83
C PRO A 106 4.89 16.02 17.01
N GLU A 107 4.85 15.52 18.24
CA GLU A 107 4.44 14.13 18.50
C GLU A 107 2.96 13.87 18.19
N ASP A 108 2.11 14.88 18.37
CA ASP A 108 0.67 14.86 18.09
C ASP A 108 0.37 14.75 16.58
N LYS A 109 1.34 15.09 15.72
CA LYS A 109 1.20 14.99 14.26
C LYS A 109 1.58 13.62 13.71
N ILE A 110 2.28 12.81 14.51
CA ILE A 110 2.71 11.48 14.07
C ILE A 110 1.50 10.56 13.97
N ILE A 111 1.25 10.03 12.78
CA ILE A 111 0.17 9.06 12.55
C ILE A 111 0.58 7.72 13.16
N LYS A 112 -0.19 7.26 14.15
CA LYS A 112 0.07 6.00 14.88
C LYS A 112 -0.99 4.92 14.61
N THR A 113 -2.13 5.28 14.03
CA THR A 113 -3.28 4.39 13.80
C THR A 113 -3.37 3.93 12.35
N VAL A 114 -4.13 2.87 12.12
CA VAL A 114 -4.52 2.38 10.79
C VAL A 114 -6.04 2.48 10.60
N PRO A 115 -6.57 2.43 9.37
CA PRO A 115 -8.00 2.47 9.13
C PRO A 115 -8.70 1.25 9.73
N GLN A 116 -9.83 1.47 10.42
CA GLN A 116 -10.61 0.37 11.00
C GLN A 116 -11.09 -0.62 9.92
N SER A 117 -11.48 -0.11 8.75
CA SER A 117 -11.87 -0.93 7.60
C SER A 117 -10.78 -1.92 7.15
N ALA A 118 -9.50 -1.57 7.34
CA ALA A 118 -8.38 -2.45 7.03
C ALA A 118 -8.29 -3.59 8.06
N ILE A 119 -8.47 -3.28 9.34
CA ILE A 119 -8.53 -4.27 10.43
C ILE A 119 -9.72 -5.22 10.22
N ASP A 120 -10.89 -4.67 9.91
CA ASP A 120 -12.11 -5.44 9.67
C ASP A 120 -11.92 -6.42 8.51
N PHE A 121 -11.33 -5.96 7.40
CA PHE A 121 -11.01 -6.82 6.25
C PHE A 121 -10.03 -7.94 6.61
N VAL A 122 -8.97 -7.63 7.37
CA VAL A 122 -7.97 -8.63 7.77
C VAL A 122 -8.60 -9.70 8.67
N ASN A 123 -9.52 -9.31 9.55
CA ASN A 123 -10.18 -10.20 10.50
C ASN A 123 -11.40 -10.94 9.92
N GLU A 124 -11.97 -10.47 8.80
CA GLU A 124 -13.14 -11.09 8.16
C GLU A 124 -12.91 -12.57 7.82
N LYS A 125 -11.69 -12.92 7.40
CA LYS A 125 -11.33 -14.28 6.96
C LYS A 125 -9.89 -14.60 7.34
N GLU A 126 -9.66 -15.82 7.85
CA GLU A 126 -8.30 -16.28 8.20
C GLU A 126 -7.34 -16.27 6.99
N GLY A 127 -7.86 -16.46 5.77
CA GLY A 127 -7.10 -16.32 4.53
C GLY A 127 -6.57 -14.90 4.28
N ASN A 128 -7.20 -13.86 4.82
CA ASN A 128 -6.77 -12.47 4.64
C ASN A 128 -5.50 -12.16 5.45
N LYS A 129 -5.35 -12.75 6.65
CA LYS A 129 -4.14 -12.65 7.47
C LYS A 129 -2.90 -13.20 6.76
N ASN A 130 -3.09 -14.10 5.79
CA ASN A 130 -2.02 -14.73 5.02
C ASN A 130 -1.54 -13.93 3.80
N LYS A 131 -2.20 -12.81 3.45
CA LYS A 131 -1.79 -11.95 2.32
C LYS A 131 -0.44 -11.27 2.58
N TRP A 132 0.33 -11.02 1.52
CA TRP A 132 1.71 -10.52 1.65
C TRP A 132 1.78 -9.17 2.38
N PHE A 133 0.85 -8.25 2.07
CA PHE A 133 0.86 -6.93 2.68
C PHE A 133 0.54 -6.98 4.18
N VAL A 134 -0.23 -7.99 4.63
CA VAL A 134 -0.44 -8.23 6.07
C VAL A 134 0.83 -8.77 6.70
N LYS A 135 1.51 -9.71 6.02
CA LYS A 135 2.80 -10.27 6.49
C LYS A 135 3.92 -9.23 6.56
N GLU A 136 3.95 -8.26 5.65
CA GLU A 136 4.91 -7.15 5.68
C GLU A 136 4.57 -6.11 6.77
N ASN A 137 3.29 -5.99 7.14
CA ASN A 137 2.80 -4.98 8.08
C ASN A 137 2.17 -5.58 9.35
N LYS A 138 2.68 -6.74 9.83
CA LYS A 138 2.08 -7.47 10.96
C LYS A 138 1.89 -6.60 12.20
N LYS A 139 2.90 -5.78 12.54
CA LYS A 139 2.85 -4.85 13.68
C LYS A 139 1.69 -3.84 13.64
N TYR A 140 1.08 -3.62 12.47
CA TYR A 140 -0.03 -2.69 12.29
C TYR A 140 -1.37 -3.38 12.07
N LEU A 141 -1.38 -4.57 11.48
CA LEU A 141 -2.60 -5.24 11.01
C LEU A 141 -2.98 -6.50 11.80
N LEU A 142 -2.06 -7.05 12.60
CA LEU A 142 -2.29 -8.21 13.45
C LEU A 142 -2.04 -7.80 14.91
N ILE A 143 -2.82 -6.84 15.37
CA ILE A 143 -2.78 -6.40 16.77
C ILE A 143 -3.60 -7.44 17.56
N ASP A 144 -2.99 -8.02 18.59
CA ASP A 144 -3.64 -8.91 19.55
C ASP A 144 -4.66 -8.15 20.43
#